data_AF-A0A951S7C9-F1
#
_entry.id   AF-A0A951S7C9-F1
#
_cell.length_a   1.000
_cell.length_b   1.000
_cell.length_c   1.000
_cell.angle_alpha   90.00
_cell.angle_beta   90.00
_cell.angle_gamma   90.00
#
_symmetry.space_group_name_H-M   'P 1'
#
loop_
_entity.id
_entity.type
_entity.pdbx_description
1 polymer ?
#
loop_
_entity_poly.entity_id
_entity_poly.type
_entity_poly.pdbx_seq_one_letter_code
_entity_poly.pdbx_strand_id
1 'polypeptide(L)'
;MNLKKLNLIGFCLSTILISSCVQNSTNSNNQTVTQPVVIEQPKQTVFEIKGEEIPLREGPGKKFKKIINEKATQYLGETQYAEVDYSVKVEIIEEKNNWSNVRVVEPSHLSASHIGWIPSEFIVRNVPNSGTSEKLDTTTYEILKTKHNATVENFYVLIKFKDFDKDKIRDFISKFRNEQTKKNANVFVYDSKSVQQLIDKYPLEKAEYLTVADHFVATSTFDSPKLLMWYPYQDSQYKEYGGRNWKKDPIK
;
A
#
# COMPACT_ATOMS: atom_id res chain seq x y z
N MET A 1 -18.05 41.50 -31.56
CA MET A 1 -17.18 41.39 -30.39
C MET A 1 -17.46 40.02 -29.73
N ASN A 2 -17.08 38.94 -30.42
CA ASN A 2 -16.03 37.95 -30.06
C ASN A 2 -16.31 37.30 -28.68
N LEU A 3 -17.11 36.22 -28.54
CA LEU A 3 -17.13 34.85 -29.09
C LEU A 3 -15.92 33.95 -28.74
N LYS A 4 -16.26 32.77 -28.19
CA LYS A 4 -15.55 31.46 -28.16
C LYS A 4 -14.54 31.28 -27.01
N LYS A 5 -14.48 30.15 -26.29
CA LYS A 5 -14.73 28.74 -26.66
C LYS A 5 -15.21 27.91 -25.45
N LEU A 6 -16.26 27.12 -25.67
CA LEU A 6 -16.61 25.92 -24.91
C LEU A 6 -15.96 24.76 -25.67
N ASN A 7 -15.08 23.97 -25.03
CA ASN A 7 -14.53 22.76 -25.64
C ASN A 7 -15.19 21.52 -25.04
N LEU A 8 -16.10 20.98 -25.85
CA LEU A 8 -16.69 19.66 -25.81
C LEU A 8 -15.65 18.65 -26.32
N ILE A 9 -15.26 17.65 -25.52
CA ILE A 9 -14.48 16.51 -26.02
C ILE A 9 -15.41 15.30 -26.04
N GLY A 10 -15.74 14.90 -27.26
CA GLY A 10 -16.63 13.79 -27.59
C GLY A 10 -16.01 12.44 -27.28
N PHE A 11 -16.83 11.58 -26.70
CA PHE A 11 -16.60 10.16 -26.49
C PHE A 11 -16.98 9.44 -27.80
N CYS A 12 -15.99 9.02 -28.60
CA CYS A 12 -16.24 8.18 -29.77
C CYS A 12 -16.53 6.74 -29.32
N LEU A 13 -17.82 6.38 -29.30
CA LEU A 13 -18.27 5.00 -29.47
C LEU A 13 -18.07 4.60 -30.94
N SER A 14 -17.24 3.60 -31.20
CA SER A 14 -17.27 2.87 -32.47
C SER A 14 -17.62 1.41 -32.21
N THR A 15 -18.92 1.13 -32.29
CA THR A 15 -19.47 -0.18 -32.55
C THR A 15 -19.22 -0.54 -34.01
N ILE A 16 -18.53 -1.65 -34.28
CA ILE A 16 -18.59 -2.32 -35.58
C ILE A 16 -19.10 -3.74 -35.34
N LEU A 17 -20.37 -3.94 -35.67
CA LEU A 17 -20.98 -5.23 -35.94
C LEU A 17 -21.58 -5.13 -37.35
N ILE A 18 -21.07 -5.89 -38.30
CA ILE A 18 -21.86 -6.38 -39.43
C ILE A 18 -21.45 -7.83 -39.69
N SER A 19 -22.42 -8.71 -39.53
CA SER A 19 -22.40 -10.14 -39.88
C SER A 19 -22.56 -10.35 -41.38
N SER A 20 -21.96 -11.43 -41.92
CA SER A 20 -22.67 -12.39 -42.78
C SER A 20 -21.79 -13.58 -43.16
N CYS A 21 -22.29 -14.78 -42.88
CA CYS A 21 -21.83 -16.06 -43.43
C CYS A 21 -22.25 -16.22 -44.91
N VAL A 22 -21.54 -17.03 -45.70
CA VAL A 22 -22.06 -17.95 -46.75
C VAL A 22 -20.93 -18.89 -47.22
N GLN A 23 -21.28 -20.15 -47.52
CA GLN A 23 -20.42 -21.35 -47.67
C GLN A 23 -19.98 -21.70 -49.11
N ASN A 24 -18.96 -22.58 -49.14
CA ASN A 24 -18.59 -23.63 -50.13
C ASN A 24 -17.97 -23.23 -51.49
N SER A 25 -16.70 -23.61 -51.73
CA SER A 25 -16.34 -24.89 -52.36
C SER A 25 -14.80 -25.06 -52.49
N THR A 26 -14.39 -26.33 -52.52
CA THR A 26 -13.08 -26.99 -52.69
C THR A 26 -11.97 -26.29 -53.49
N ASN A 27 -10.72 -26.31 -52.98
CA ASN A 27 -9.64 -27.17 -53.50
C ASN A 27 -8.29 -27.01 -52.77
N SER A 28 -7.55 -28.11 -52.77
CA SER A 28 -6.23 -28.39 -52.19
C SER A 28 -5.14 -27.35 -52.46
N ASN A 29 -4.28 -27.09 -51.47
CA ASN A 29 -2.83 -27.34 -51.57
C ASN A 29 -2.07 -26.95 -50.30
N ASN A 30 -1.07 -27.77 -49.99
CA ASN A 30 -0.19 -27.73 -48.82
C ASN A 30 0.38 -26.34 -48.52
N GLN A 31 0.17 -25.86 -47.29
CA GLN A 31 0.96 -24.78 -46.71
C GLN A 31 1.47 -25.21 -45.33
N THR A 32 2.80 -25.27 -45.27
CA THR A 32 3.63 -25.47 -44.09
C THR A 32 3.27 -24.41 -43.04
N VAL A 33 2.57 -24.84 -41.98
CA VAL A 33 2.28 -24.00 -40.82
C VAL A 33 3.60 -23.80 -40.06
N THR A 34 4.27 -22.68 -40.32
CA THR A 34 5.28 -22.15 -39.41
C THR A 34 4.51 -21.55 -38.23
N GLN A 35 4.52 -22.26 -37.10
CA GLN A 35 4.02 -21.70 -35.85
C GLN A 35 4.83 -20.43 -35.52
N PRO A 36 4.18 -19.33 -35.10
CA PRO A 36 4.91 -18.18 -34.61
C PRO A 36 5.68 -18.59 -33.36
N VAL A 37 6.99 -18.34 -33.38
CA VAL A 37 7.85 -18.46 -32.19
C VAL A 37 7.28 -17.51 -31.14
N VAL A 38 6.57 -18.06 -30.16
CA VAL A 38 6.23 -17.37 -28.93
C VAL A 38 7.54 -17.21 -28.18
N ILE A 39 8.13 -16.03 -28.30
CA ILE A 39 9.26 -15.64 -27.46
C ILE A 39 8.69 -15.51 -26.04
N GLU A 40 8.87 -16.53 -25.20
CA GLU A 40 8.60 -16.42 -23.78
C GLU A 40 9.45 -15.27 -23.23
N GLN A 41 8.81 -14.16 -22.88
CA GLN A 41 9.47 -13.12 -22.10
C GLN A 41 9.93 -13.76 -20.78
N PRO A 42 11.19 -13.58 -20.37
CA PRO A 42 11.67 -14.15 -19.11
C PRO A 42 10.79 -13.62 -17.98
N LYS A 43 10.21 -14.54 -17.21
CA LYS A 43 9.36 -14.27 -16.05
C LYS A 43 10.12 -13.35 -15.09
N GLN A 44 9.81 -12.06 -15.17
CA GLN A 44 10.51 -11.05 -14.39
C GLN A 44 10.18 -11.24 -12.91
N THR A 45 11.20 -11.45 -12.10
CA THR A 45 11.03 -11.66 -10.65
C THR A 45 10.60 -10.35 -10.01
N VAL A 46 9.44 -10.38 -9.35
CA VAL A 46 8.85 -9.25 -8.65
C VAL A 46 9.10 -9.42 -7.15
N PHE A 47 9.55 -8.35 -6.49
CA PHE A 47 9.92 -8.32 -5.09
C PHE A 47 9.06 -7.34 -4.29
N GLU A 48 8.85 -7.65 -3.01
CA GLU A 48 8.26 -6.72 -2.04
C GLU A 48 9.33 -5.83 -1.41
N ILE A 49 8.89 -4.68 -0.90
CA ILE A 49 9.71 -3.75 -0.13
C ILE A 49 9.33 -3.87 1.34
N LYS A 50 10.32 -3.81 2.23
CA LYS A 50 10.11 -3.55 3.66
C LYS A 50 10.58 -2.14 4.01
N GLY A 51 9.93 -1.51 4.97
CA GLY A 51 10.22 -0.13 5.38
C GLY A 51 9.35 0.92 4.68
N GLU A 52 9.62 2.18 5.00
CA GLU A 52 8.84 3.36 4.62
C GLU A 52 9.75 4.52 4.25
N GLU A 53 9.23 5.45 3.45
CA GLU A 53 9.91 6.70 3.09
C GLU A 53 11.32 6.44 2.52
N ILE A 54 11.46 5.38 1.72
CA ILE A 54 12.75 4.96 1.16
C ILE A 54 12.98 5.76 -0.13
N PRO A 55 13.89 6.74 -0.15
CA PRO A 55 14.05 7.60 -1.31
C PRO A 55 14.75 6.86 -2.44
N LEU A 56 14.20 6.99 -3.64
CA LEU A 56 14.87 6.58 -4.88
C LEU A 56 16.02 7.54 -5.19
N ARG A 57 17.16 7.00 -5.61
CA ARG A 57 18.37 7.78 -5.90
C ARG A 57 18.87 7.58 -7.32
N GLU A 58 19.58 8.58 -7.82
CA GLU A 58 20.21 8.55 -9.15
C GLU A 58 21.33 7.49 -9.26
N GLY A 59 21.90 7.05 -8.15
CA GLY A 59 22.99 6.09 -8.13
C GLY A 59 23.12 5.30 -6.82
N PRO A 60 23.99 4.26 -6.80
CA PRO A 60 24.15 3.37 -5.65
C PRO A 60 24.93 4.07 -4.52
N GLY A 61 24.20 4.61 -3.54
CA GLY A 61 24.80 5.22 -2.35
C GLY A 61 24.09 6.48 -1.87
N LYS A 62 24.25 6.81 -0.59
CA LYS A 62 23.68 8.02 0.03
C LYS A 62 24.22 9.34 -0.54
N LYS A 63 25.39 9.31 -1.20
CA LYS A 63 26.01 10.47 -1.86
C LYS A 63 25.29 10.92 -3.14
N PHE A 64 24.51 10.03 -3.76
CA PHE A 64 23.75 10.36 -4.96
C PHE A 64 22.47 11.09 -4.58
N LYS A 65 22.03 12.01 -5.43
CA LYS A 65 20.83 12.81 -5.20
C LYS A 65 19.60 11.92 -5.15
N LYS A 66 18.62 12.36 -4.37
CA LYS A 66 17.27 11.81 -4.41
C LYS A 66 16.60 12.22 -5.71
N ILE A 67 15.81 11.32 -6.29
CA ILE A 67 15.04 11.59 -7.50
C ILE A 67 13.82 12.44 -7.14
N ILE A 68 13.56 13.48 -7.92
CA ILE A 68 12.42 14.38 -7.72
C ILE A 68 11.16 13.74 -8.31
N ASN A 69 10.06 13.79 -7.56
CA ASN A 69 8.74 13.46 -8.07
C ASN A 69 8.14 14.71 -8.72
N GLU A 70 8.40 14.90 -10.01
CA GLU A 70 7.99 16.10 -10.75
C GLU A 70 6.48 16.37 -10.68
N LYS A 71 5.66 15.32 -10.78
CA LYS A 71 4.19 15.45 -10.74
C LYS A 71 3.72 15.94 -9.37
N ALA A 72 4.22 15.34 -8.30
CA ALA A 72 3.85 15.75 -6.94
C ALA A 72 4.40 17.14 -6.62
N THR A 73 5.63 17.44 -7.06
CA THR A 73 6.26 18.76 -6.89
C THR A 73 5.46 19.86 -7.57
N GLN A 74 5.03 19.64 -8.81
CA GLN A 74 4.22 20.58 -9.56
C GLN A 74 2.85 20.80 -8.90
N TYR A 75 2.22 19.73 -8.39
CA TYR A 75 0.89 19.81 -7.78
C TYR A 75 0.90 20.47 -6.39
N LEU A 76 1.90 20.15 -5.56
CA LEU A 76 2.00 20.65 -4.18
C LEU A 76 2.74 21.99 -4.07
N GLY A 77 3.48 22.40 -5.10
CA GLY A 77 4.23 23.66 -5.10
C GLY A 77 5.50 23.64 -4.24
N GLU A 78 5.92 22.46 -3.79
CA GLU A 78 7.13 22.23 -3.01
C GLU A 78 7.85 20.97 -3.50
N THR A 79 9.18 20.92 -3.36
CA THR A 79 9.98 19.79 -3.86
C THR A 79 9.60 18.49 -3.14
N GLN A 80 9.03 17.56 -3.91
CA GLN A 80 8.73 16.20 -3.48
C GLN A 80 9.73 15.23 -4.08
N TYR A 81 10.12 14.21 -3.32
CA TYR A 81 11.02 13.17 -3.79
C TYR A 81 10.23 11.91 -4.14
N ALA A 82 10.75 11.13 -5.09
CA ALA A 82 10.21 9.82 -5.40
C ALA A 82 10.71 8.82 -4.35
N GLU A 83 9.79 8.09 -3.74
CA GLU A 83 10.05 7.18 -2.64
C GLU A 83 9.30 5.86 -2.84
N VAL A 84 9.81 4.79 -2.23
CA VAL A 84 9.14 3.49 -2.21
C VAL A 84 8.92 3.07 -0.76
N ASP A 85 7.90 2.25 -0.55
CA ASP A 85 7.56 1.65 0.73
C ASP A 85 6.94 0.26 0.48
N TYR A 86 6.50 -0.40 1.55
CA TYR A 86 5.86 -1.72 1.48
C TYR A 86 4.58 -1.78 0.61
N SER A 87 3.99 -0.64 0.22
CA SER A 87 2.78 -0.63 -0.62
C SER A 87 3.08 -0.99 -2.07
N VAL A 88 4.35 -0.88 -2.49
CA VAL A 88 4.76 -1.16 -3.86
C VAL A 88 5.38 -2.54 -4.02
N LYS A 89 5.35 -3.06 -5.25
CA LYS A 89 6.23 -4.14 -5.67
C LYS A 89 7.18 -3.63 -6.74
N VAL A 90 8.38 -4.20 -6.76
CA VAL A 90 9.45 -3.77 -7.65
C VAL A 90 10.07 -4.92 -8.42
N GLU A 91 10.62 -4.63 -9.58
CA GLU A 91 11.62 -5.47 -10.23
C GLU A 91 13.02 -4.90 -9.98
N ILE A 92 14.02 -5.78 -9.95
CA ILE A 92 15.44 -5.36 -9.89
C ILE A 92 15.96 -5.24 -11.33
N ILE A 93 16.45 -4.05 -11.69
CA ILE A 93 17.09 -3.77 -12.97
C ILE A 93 18.59 -4.06 -12.91
N GLU A 94 19.25 -3.62 -11.84
CA GLU A 94 20.71 -3.73 -11.66
C GLU A 94 21.06 -3.78 -10.17
N GLU A 95 22.19 -4.39 -9.83
CA GLU A 95 22.71 -4.44 -8.46
C GLU A 95 24.18 -3.98 -8.39
N LYS A 96 24.50 -3.19 -7.37
CA LYS A 96 25.86 -2.67 -7.16
C LYS A 96 26.08 -2.26 -5.71
N ASN A 97 27.13 -2.79 -5.07
CA ASN A 97 27.60 -2.36 -3.75
C ASN A 97 26.53 -2.35 -2.63
N ASN A 98 25.69 -3.38 -2.52
CA ASN A 98 24.55 -3.45 -1.59
C ASN A 98 23.42 -2.44 -1.88
N TRP A 99 23.36 -1.94 -3.12
CA TRP A 99 22.24 -1.19 -3.65
C TRP A 99 21.65 -1.90 -4.85
N SER A 100 20.36 -1.70 -5.06
CA SER A 100 19.63 -2.24 -6.20
C SER A 100 18.93 -1.09 -6.91
N ASN A 101 19.12 -1.01 -8.22
CA ASN A 101 18.30 -0.18 -9.10
C ASN A 101 16.99 -0.92 -9.32
N VAL A 102 15.89 -0.31 -8.91
CA VAL A 102 14.57 -0.92 -8.93
C VAL A 102 13.62 -0.10 -9.79
N ARG A 103 12.63 -0.78 -10.37
CA ARG A 103 11.46 -0.14 -10.99
C ARG A 103 10.21 -0.63 -10.27
N VAL A 104 9.34 0.30 -9.90
CA VAL A 104 8.00 -0.05 -9.39
C VAL A 104 7.18 -0.69 -10.51
N VAL A 105 6.58 -1.84 -10.23
CA VAL A 105 5.69 -2.56 -11.15
C VAL A 105 4.25 -2.59 -10.65
N GLU A 106 4.06 -2.50 -9.34
CA GLU A 106 2.75 -2.31 -8.71
C GLU A 106 2.82 -1.19 -7.67
N PRO A 107 1.90 -0.21 -7.69
CA PRO A 107 0.85 -0.03 -8.69
C PRO A 107 1.43 0.51 -10.02
N SER A 108 0.81 0.11 -11.14
CA SER A 108 1.34 0.35 -12.50
C SER A 108 1.50 1.82 -12.87
N HIS A 109 0.70 2.73 -12.28
CA HIS A 109 0.76 4.16 -12.55
C HIS A 109 2.07 4.82 -12.05
N LEU A 110 2.82 4.16 -11.16
CA LEU A 110 4.13 4.63 -10.70
C LEU A 110 5.29 4.13 -11.57
N SER A 111 5.07 3.10 -12.39
CA SER A 111 6.14 2.36 -13.08
C SER A 111 7.03 3.20 -14.00
N ALA A 112 6.46 4.21 -14.65
CA ALA A 112 7.19 5.11 -15.54
C ALA A 112 8.03 6.17 -14.79
N SER A 113 7.77 6.38 -13.49
CA SER A 113 8.36 7.49 -12.71
C SER A 113 9.18 7.05 -11.51
N HIS A 114 8.89 5.88 -10.95
CA HIS A 114 9.56 5.36 -9.76
C HIS A 114 10.59 4.31 -10.17
N ILE A 115 11.69 4.81 -10.72
CA ILE A 115 12.87 4.04 -11.12
C ILE A 115 14.09 4.67 -10.44
N GLY A 116 14.88 3.89 -9.72
CA GLY A 116 16.09 4.40 -9.06
C GLY A 116 16.70 3.43 -8.06
N TRP A 117 17.78 3.88 -7.42
CA TRP A 117 18.56 3.07 -6.51
C TRP A 117 18.05 3.15 -5.07
N ILE A 118 17.90 1.98 -4.43
CA ILE A 118 17.63 1.82 -3.00
C ILE A 118 18.66 0.87 -2.36
N PRO A 119 18.87 0.93 -1.02
CA PRO A 119 19.64 -0.10 -0.32
C PRO A 119 18.99 -1.48 -0.52
N SER A 120 19.79 -2.47 -0.92
CA SER A 120 19.29 -3.83 -1.21
C SER A 120 18.68 -4.52 0.01
N GLU A 121 19.02 -4.05 1.21
CA GLU A 121 18.47 -4.56 2.48
C GLU A 121 16.97 -4.35 2.60
N PHE A 122 16.38 -3.37 1.90
CA PHE A 122 14.93 -3.12 1.91
C PHE A 122 14.14 -4.05 0.98
N ILE A 123 14.80 -4.87 0.18
CA ILE A 123 14.15 -5.80 -0.75
C ILE A 123 13.96 -7.15 -0.08
N VAL A 124 12.72 -7.65 -0.08
CA VAL A 124 12.38 -8.97 0.44
C VAL A 124 12.73 -10.04 -0.61
N ARG A 125 13.95 -10.57 -0.56
CA ARG A 125 14.49 -11.53 -1.55
C ARG A 125 14.18 -12.97 -1.22
N ASN A 126 14.42 -13.31 0.03
CA ASN A 126 13.89 -14.50 0.62
C ASN A 126 12.59 -14.03 1.23
N VAL A 127 11.46 -14.43 0.64
CA VAL A 127 10.34 -14.77 1.53
C VAL A 127 11.02 -15.74 2.48
N PRO A 128 11.14 -15.45 3.80
CA PRO A 128 11.41 -16.54 4.71
C PRO A 128 10.43 -17.63 4.28
N ASN A 129 10.82 -18.89 4.28
CA ASN A 129 9.81 -19.91 4.41
C ASN A 129 9.08 -19.62 5.74
N SER A 130 8.17 -18.66 5.79
CA SER A 130 7.03 -18.61 6.70
C SER A 130 6.00 -19.65 6.23
N GLY A 131 6.49 -20.75 5.67
CA GLY A 131 5.86 -22.05 5.64
C GLY A 131 5.79 -22.67 7.04
N THR A 132 6.20 -21.96 8.08
CA THR A 132 5.39 -21.98 9.30
C THR A 132 4.34 -20.86 9.19
N SER A 133 3.15 -21.26 8.75
CA SER A 133 1.87 -20.66 9.13
C SER A 133 1.77 -20.71 10.67
N GLU A 134 2.63 -19.95 11.37
CA GLU A 134 2.43 -19.70 12.79
C GLU A 134 1.20 -18.84 12.87
N LYS A 135 0.07 -19.52 13.14
CA LYS A 135 -1.17 -18.90 13.54
C LYS A 135 -0.84 -17.86 14.61
N LEU A 136 -1.49 -16.72 14.54
CA LEU A 136 -1.40 -15.73 15.59
C LEU A 136 -1.67 -16.41 16.93
N ASP A 137 -0.74 -16.24 17.87
CA ASP A 137 -0.95 -16.64 19.24
C ASP A 137 -2.12 -15.82 19.79
N THR A 138 -3.28 -16.48 19.94
CA THR A 138 -4.52 -15.86 20.42
C THR A 138 -4.38 -15.26 21.84
N THR A 139 -3.34 -15.61 22.59
CA THR A 139 -3.05 -14.99 23.89
C THR A 139 -2.44 -13.59 23.76
N THR A 140 -1.90 -13.23 22.59
CA THR A 140 -1.21 -11.95 22.33
C THR A 140 -2.13 -10.81 21.89
N TYR A 141 -3.41 -11.09 21.64
CA TYR A 141 -4.41 -10.08 21.28
C TYR A 141 -5.80 -10.40 21.85
N GLU A 142 -6.73 -9.47 21.71
CA GLU A 142 -8.16 -9.62 21.99
C GLU A 142 -8.94 -8.81 20.96
N ILE A 143 -9.97 -9.39 20.33
CA ILE A 143 -10.90 -8.62 19.51
C ILE A 143 -11.89 -7.95 20.47
N LEU A 144 -11.73 -6.65 20.71
CA LEU A 144 -12.59 -5.87 21.59
C LEU A 144 -14.01 -5.73 21.01
N LYS A 145 -14.09 -5.60 19.69
CA LYS A 145 -15.34 -5.40 18.97
C LYS A 145 -15.18 -5.75 17.50
N THR A 146 -16.28 -6.21 16.90
CA THR A 146 -16.41 -6.32 15.45
C THR A 146 -17.69 -5.63 15.00
N LYS A 147 -17.63 -4.88 13.90
CA LYS A 147 -18.81 -4.37 13.19
C LYS A 147 -18.78 -4.85 11.75
N HIS A 148 -19.86 -5.49 11.31
CA HIS A 148 -19.98 -5.97 9.95
C HIS A 148 -21.04 -5.15 9.21
N ASN A 149 -20.71 -4.65 8.03
CA ASN A 149 -21.70 -4.24 7.05
C ASN A 149 -21.62 -5.14 5.81
N ALA A 150 -22.43 -4.86 4.78
CA ALA A 150 -22.48 -5.68 3.58
C ALA A 150 -21.10 -5.82 2.90
N THR A 151 -20.32 -4.75 2.86
CA THR A 151 -19.10 -4.63 2.05
C THR A 151 -17.80 -4.75 2.87
N VAL A 152 -17.82 -4.32 4.13
CA VAL A 152 -16.63 -4.13 4.96
C VAL A 152 -16.85 -4.65 6.38
N GLU A 153 -15.83 -5.33 6.91
CA GLU A 153 -15.71 -5.68 8.32
C GLU A 153 -14.84 -4.66 9.06
N ASN A 154 -15.17 -4.33 10.29
CA ASN A 154 -14.38 -3.44 11.13
C ASN A 154 -14.00 -4.20 12.38
N PHE A 155 -12.71 -4.45 12.56
CA PHE A 155 -12.16 -5.15 13.72
C PHE A 155 -11.45 -4.14 14.62
N TYR A 156 -11.85 -4.08 15.88
CA TYR A 156 -11.21 -3.28 16.91
C TYR A 156 -10.45 -4.23 17.82
N VAL A 157 -9.13 -4.16 17.78
CA VAL A 157 -8.24 -5.19 18.30
C VAL A 157 -7.32 -4.60 19.35
N LEU A 158 -7.28 -5.22 20.52
CA LEU A 158 -6.32 -4.93 21.59
C LEU A 158 -5.10 -5.85 21.42
N ILE A 159 -3.91 -5.29 21.29
CA ILE A 159 -2.65 -6.04 21.42
C ILE A 159 -2.26 -6.12 22.90
N LYS A 160 -1.64 -7.24 23.30
CA LYS A 160 -1.20 -7.49 24.67
C LYS A 160 0.32 -7.46 24.83
N PHE A 161 1.07 -7.55 23.74
CA PHE A 161 2.53 -7.36 23.74
C PHE A 161 2.87 -5.89 23.90
N LYS A 162 3.91 -5.59 24.71
CA LYS A 162 4.32 -4.21 25.05
C LYS A 162 5.39 -3.65 24.11
N ASP A 163 6.34 -4.48 23.70
CA ASP A 163 7.45 -4.06 22.85
C ASP A 163 7.09 -4.21 21.38
N PHE A 164 6.44 -3.19 20.83
CA PHE A 164 6.05 -3.12 19.43
C PHE A 164 6.66 -1.93 18.72
N ASP A 165 6.89 -2.09 17.43
CA ASP A 165 7.27 -1.05 16.48
C ASP A 165 6.34 -1.14 15.27
N LYS A 166 6.58 -0.28 14.27
CA LYS A 166 5.72 -0.20 13.10
C LYS A 166 5.73 -1.50 12.28
N ASP A 167 6.88 -2.16 12.20
CA ASP A 167 7.04 -3.40 11.43
C ASP A 167 6.33 -4.58 12.12
N LYS A 168 6.50 -4.73 13.43
CA LYS A 168 5.78 -5.75 14.23
C LYS A 168 4.26 -5.59 14.12
N ILE A 169 3.75 -4.36 14.15
CA ILE A 169 2.32 -4.11 14.00
C ILE A 169 1.84 -4.41 12.57
N ARG A 170 2.64 -4.09 11.55
CA ARG A 170 2.34 -4.44 10.16
C ARG A 170 2.24 -5.97 9.99
N ASP A 171 3.22 -6.70 10.52
CA ASP A 171 3.25 -8.16 10.47
C ASP A 171 2.05 -8.76 11.21
N PHE A 172 1.72 -8.22 12.39
CA PHE A 172 0.52 -8.60 13.13
C PHE A 172 -0.76 -8.41 12.30
N ILE A 173 -0.97 -7.23 11.72
CA ILE A 173 -2.17 -6.93 10.92
C ILE A 173 -2.24 -7.83 9.68
N SER A 174 -1.11 -8.07 9.00
CA SER A 174 -1.04 -8.96 7.84
C SER A 174 -1.52 -10.37 8.20
N LYS A 175 -0.97 -10.96 9.27
CA LYS A 175 -1.40 -12.28 9.77
C LYS A 175 -2.86 -12.26 10.26
N PHE A 176 -3.26 -11.22 10.98
CA PHE A 176 -4.63 -11.05 11.47
C PHE A 176 -5.64 -11.06 10.33
N ARG A 177 -5.35 -10.33 9.24
CA ARG A 177 -6.20 -10.31 8.05
C ARG A 177 -6.34 -11.70 7.43
N ASN A 178 -5.22 -12.39 7.26
CA ASN A 178 -5.20 -13.74 6.69
C ASN A 178 -6.02 -14.76 7.52
N GLU A 179 -6.06 -14.60 8.84
CA GLU A 179 -6.73 -15.56 9.73
C GLU A 179 -8.17 -15.19 10.10
N GLN A 180 -8.48 -13.90 10.23
CA GLN A 180 -9.72 -13.43 10.86
C GLN A 180 -10.72 -12.79 9.88
N THR A 181 -10.26 -12.35 8.71
CA THR A 181 -11.11 -11.61 7.77
C THR A 181 -11.65 -12.52 6.67
N LYS A 182 -12.94 -12.38 6.35
CA LYS A 182 -13.57 -13.14 5.24
C LYS A 182 -13.82 -12.28 4.01
N LYS A 183 -13.75 -10.97 4.18
CA LYS A 183 -13.93 -9.94 3.15
C LYS A 183 -13.05 -8.74 3.48
N ASN A 184 -13.13 -7.72 2.64
CA ASN A 184 -12.51 -6.42 2.86
C ASN A 184 -12.75 -5.92 4.30
N ALA A 185 -11.68 -5.51 4.98
CA ALA A 185 -11.74 -5.18 6.40
C ALA A 185 -10.91 -3.95 6.77
N ASN A 186 -11.42 -3.17 7.71
CA ASN A 186 -10.66 -2.22 8.50
C ASN A 186 -10.17 -2.91 9.78
N VAL A 187 -8.92 -2.68 10.14
CA VAL A 187 -8.33 -3.15 11.39
C VAL A 187 -7.86 -1.93 12.18
N PHE A 188 -8.39 -1.79 13.38
CA PHE A 188 -8.07 -0.73 14.35
C PHE A 188 -7.34 -1.36 15.53
N VAL A 189 -6.09 -0.98 15.75
CA VAL A 189 -5.22 -1.59 16.75
C VAL A 189 -5.03 -0.65 17.94
N TYR A 190 -5.26 -1.16 19.14
CA TYR A 190 -5.12 -0.46 20.40
C TYR A 190 -4.20 -1.23 21.35
N ASP A 191 -3.53 -0.54 22.28
CA ASP A 191 -2.66 -1.18 23.29
C ASP A 191 -3.22 -1.12 24.73
N SER A 192 -4.40 -0.52 24.90
CA SER A 192 -5.09 -0.42 26.18
C SER A 192 -6.59 -0.65 26.05
N LYS A 193 -7.16 -1.34 27.04
CA LYS A 193 -8.61 -1.59 27.13
C LYS A 193 -9.42 -0.36 27.53
N SER A 194 -8.77 0.73 27.97
CA SER A 194 -9.44 1.98 28.35
C SER A 194 -10.26 2.60 27.20
N VAL A 195 -9.90 2.31 25.95
CA VAL A 195 -10.60 2.80 24.76
C VAL A 195 -11.90 2.05 24.45
N GLN A 196 -12.16 0.92 25.08
CA GLN A 196 -13.23 -0.01 24.64
C GLN A 196 -14.62 0.65 24.63
N GLN A 197 -14.92 1.47 25.65
CA GLN A 197 -16.20 2.17 25.75
C GLN A 197 -16.30 3.37 24.78
N LEU A 198 -15.17 3.82 24.24
CA LEU A 198 -15.06 4.98 23.35
C LEU A 198 -15.14 4.61 21.86
N ILE A 199 -15.06 3.33 21.51
CA ILE A 199 -15.03 2.83 20.11
C ILE A 199 -16.21 3.35 19.26
N ASP A 200 -17.38 3.54 19.86
CA ASP A 200 -18.59 4.02 19.18
C ASP A 200 -18.93 5.48 19.51
N LYS A 201 -18.18 6.11 20.43
CA LYS A 201 -18.50 7.46 20.88
C LYS A 201 -18.00 8.47 19.86
N TYR A 202 -18.92 9.28 19.36
CA TYR A 202 -18.60 10.45 18.55
C TYR A 202 -19.63 11.56 18.80
N PRO A 203 -19.20 12.82 18.99
CA PRO A 203 -17.81 13.25 19.12
C PRO A 203 -17.16 12.77 20.43
N LEU A 204 -15.83 12.69 20.45
CA LEU A 204 -15.05 12.46 21.68
C LEU A 204 -14.84 13.79 22.40
N GLU A 205 -15.03 13.81 23.72
CA GLU A 205 -14.67 14.95 24.56
C GLU A 205 -13.16 15.00 24.80
N LYS A 206 -12.64 16.13 25.29
CA LYS A 206 -11.19 16.38 25.45
C LYS A 206 -10.42 15.20 26.07
N ALA A 207 -10.83 14.75 27.26
CA ALA A 207 -10.13 13.66 27.97
C ALA A 207 -10.26 12.30 27.25
N GLU A 208 -11.39 12.07 26.59
CA GLU A 208 -11.66 10.84 25.84
C GLU A 208 -10.85 10.79 24.55
N TYR A 209 -10.77 11.93 23.85
CA TYR A 209 -9.95 12.11 22.67
C TYR A 209 -8.48 11.83 23.01
N LEU A 210 -7.96 12.43 24.09
CA LEU A 210 -6.59 12.16 24.55
C LEU A 210 -6.38 10.67 24.85
N THR A 211 -7.34 10.04 25.54
CA THR A 211 -7.28 8.59 25.85
C THR A 211 -7.22 7.75 24.57
N VAL A 212 -8.06 8.04 23.57
CA VAL A 212 -8.03 7.32 22.29
C VAL A 212 -6.72 7.61 21.56
N ALA A 213 -6.29 8.86 21.48
CA ALA A 213 -5.07 9.24 20.78
C ALA A 213 -3.79 8.61 21.36
N ASP A 214 -3.71 8.48 22.68
CA ASP A 214 -2.56 7.84 23.35
C ASP A 214 -2.51 6.32 23.12
N HIS A 215 -3.68 5.68 22.91
CA HIS A 215 -3.79 4.22 22.85
C HIS A 215 -4.18 3.64 21.49
N PHE A 216 -4.55 4.47 20.52
CA PHE A 216 -4.88 4.07 19.17
C PHE A 216 -3.61 3.96 18.34
N VAL A 217 -2.95 2.82 18.46
CA VAL A 217 -1.62 2.53 17.91
C VAL A 217 -1.59 2.66 16.39
N ALA A 218 -2.52 2.00 15.71
CA ALA A 218 -2.51 1.99 14.26
C ALA A 218 -3.87 1.64 13.64
N THR A 219 -4.06 2.04 12.39
CA THR A 219 -5.14 1.51 11.56
C THR A 219 -4.65 1.13 10.17
N SER A 220 -5.28 0.10 9.63
CA SER A 220 -5.14 -0.33 8.24
C SER A 220 -6.54 -0.45 7.65
N THR A 221 -6.79 0.26 6.56
CA THR A 221 -8.12 0.37 5.96
C THR A 221 -8.33 -0.66 4.86
N PHE A 222 -9.59 -0.93 4.53
CA PHE A 222 -9.94 -1.96 3.54
C PHE A 222 -9.51 -1.62 2.11
N ASP A 223 -9.45 -0.32 1.78
CA ASP A 223 -9.07 0.23 0.48
C ASP A 223 -7.55 0.37 0.33
N SER A 224 -6.82 0.42 1.45
CA SER A 224 -5.37 0.44 1.50
C SER A 224 -4.82 -0.57 2.52
N PRO A 225 -5.06 -1.88 2.33
CA PRO A 225 -4.79 -2.91 3.35
C PRO A 225 -3.32 -3.11 3.67
N LYS A 226 -2.42 -2.63 2.79
CA LYS A 226 -0.98 -2.63 3.05
C LYS A 226 -0.56 -1.42 3.89
N LEU A 227 -1.23 -0.27 3.74
CA LEU A 227 -0.89 0.97 4.44
C LEU A 227 -1.21 0.86 5.93
N LEU A 228 -0.27 1.36 6.73
CA LEU A 228 -0.38 1.45 8.18
C LEU A 228 -0.35 2.92 8.62
N MET A 229 -1.52 3.44 8.97
CA MET A 229 -1.62 4.75 9.61
C MET A 229 -1.20 4.62 11.07
N TRP A 230 -0.10 5.26 11.43
CA TRP A 230 0.53 5.18 12.75
C TRP A 230 0.07 6.32 13.65
N TYR A 231 -0.52 5.99 14.80
CA TYR A 231 -1.17 6.94 15.73
C TYR A 231 -2.07 7.95 15.01
N PRO A 232 -3.15 7.50 14.36
CA PRO A 232 -3.97 8.35 13.50
C PRO A 232 -4.65 9.52 14.25
N TYR A 233 -4.79 9.44 15.58
CA TYR A 233 -5.44 10.46 16.42
C TYR A 233 -4.42 11.35 17.14
N GLN A 234 -3.13 11.20 16.89
CA GLN A 234 -2.13 12.18 17.32
C GLN A 234 -1.96 13.23 16.22
N ASP A 235 -2.97 14.09 16.11
CA ASP A 235 -3.12 15.13 15.08
C ASP A 235 -3.06 16.55 15.69
N SER A 236 -3.50 17.58 14.96
CA SER A 236 -3.54 18.95 15.48
C SER A 236 -4.47 19.10 16.69
N GLN A 237 -5.61 18.42 16.70
CA GLN A 237 -6.57 18.45 17.82
C GLN A 237 -5.97 17.80 19.07
N TYR A 238 -5.20 16.71 18.93
CA TYR A 238 -4.44 16.13 20.03
C TYR A 238 -3.50 17.15 20.69
N LYS A 239 -2.77 17.94 19.89
CA LYS A 239 -1.88 19.00 20.40
C LYS A 239 -2.66 20.09 21.11
N GLU A 240 -3.74 20.58 20.51
CA GLU A 240 -4.62 21.61 21.11
C GLU A 240 -5.19 21.15 22.46
N TYR A 241 -5.48 19.86 22.59
CA TYR A 241 -5.98 19.27 23.83
C TYR A 241 -4.89 19.04 24.89
N GLY A 242 -3.63 19.29 24.57
CA GLY A 242 -2.50 19.16 25.51
C GLY A 242 -1.92 17.74 25.57
N GLY A 243 -2.03 17.00 24.46
CA GLY A 243 -1.36 15.72 24.27
C GLY A 243 0.15 15.83 24.48
N ARG A 244 0.78 14.74 24.94
CA ARG A 244 2.19 14.71 25.35
C ARG A 244 3.04 13.70 24.57
N ASN A 245 2.41 12.79 23.86
CA ASN A 245 3.07 11.73 23.10
C ASN A 245 2.81 11.96 21.61
N TRP A 246 3.82 12.35 20.84
CA TRP A 246 3.73 12.51 19.39
C TRP A 246 4.42 11.36 18.68
N LYS A 247 3.64 10.40 18.22
CA LYS A 247 4.05 9.20 17.48
C LYS A 247 5.16 8.40 18.18
N LYS A 248 5.06 8.30 19.51
CA LYS A 248 6.06 7.75 20.48
C LYS A 248 7.19 8.68 20.90
N ASP A 249 7.29 9.88 20.33
CA ASP A 249 8.23 10.89 20.80
C ASP A 249 7.57 11.84 21.81
N PRO A 250 8.20 12.16 22.95
CA PRO A 250 7.68 13.17 23.85
C PRO A 250 7.57 14.53 23.16
N ILE A 251 6.42 15.20 23.31
CA ILE A 251 6.30 16.61 22.93
C ILE A 251 7.07 17.44 23.96
N LYS A 252 8.09 18.16 23.49
CA LYS A 252 8.91 19.07 24.30
C LYS A 252 8.14 20.35 24.66
#